data_AF-A0A7C4ILG5-F1
#
_entry.id   AF-A0A7C4ILG5-F1
#
_cell.length_a   1.000
_cell.length_b   1.000
_cell.length_c   1.000
_cell.angle_alpha   90.00
_cell.angle_beta   90.00
_cell.angle_gamma   90.00
#
_symmetry.space_group_name_H-M   'P 1'
#
loop_
_entity.id
_entity.type
_entity.pdbx_description
1 polymer ?
#
loop_
_entity_poly.entity_id
_entity_poly.type
_entity_poly.pdbx_seq_one_letter_code
_entity_poly.pdbx_strand_id
1 'polypeptide(L)' 'MKTFTDNAGRTWTVQVNVDAIRRVRDLAKVDLLEVVEGKLIERLVGDPVLLCDVLYCLCKEQADAQGLADVDF' A
#
# COMPACT_ATOMS: atom_id res chain seq x y z
N MET A 1 7.90 -11.19 -1.63
CA MET A 1 6.96 -10.51 -2.56
C MET A 1 5.64 -11.25 -2.49
N LYS A 2 4.54 -10.53 -2.38
CA LYS A 2 3.19 -11.10 -2.44
C LYS A 2 2.43 -10.38 -3.54
N THR A 3 1.51 -11.08 -4.19
CA THR A 3 0.68 -10.51 -5.25
C THR A 3 -0.79 -10.64 -4.87
N PHE A 4 -1.60 -9.71 -5.35
CA PHE A 4 -3.05 -9.82 -5.32
C PHE A 4 -3.63 -9.37 -6.66
N THR A 5 -4.86 -9.78 -6.93
CA THR A 5 -5.61 -9.38 -8.12
C THR A 5 -6.79 -8.54 -7.66
N ASP A 6 -7.00 -7.39 -8.31
CA ASP A 6 -8.13 -6.53 -8.02
C ASP A 6 -9.39 -6.90 -8.83
N ASN A 7 -10.46 -6.15 -8.64
CA ASN A 7 -11.74 -6.38 -9.32
C ASN A 7 -11.70 -6.07 -10.83
N ALA A 8 -10.69 -5.35 -11.31
CA ALA A 8 -10.46 -5.07 -12.74
C ALA A 8 -9.56 -6.13 -13.40
N GLY A 9 -9.13 -7.15 -12.66
CA GLY A 9 -8.25 -8.21 -13.15
C GLY A 9 -6.78 -7.80 -13.23
N ARG A 10 -6.39 -6.65 -12.67
CA ARG A 10 -4.98 -6.21 -12.62
C ARG A 10 -4.28 -6.95 -11.50
N THR A 11 -3.03 -7.37 -11.74
CA THR A 11 -2.20 -8.03 -10.73
C THR A 11 -1.21 -7.04 -10.16
N TRP A 12 -1.27 -6.85 -8.85
CA TRP A 12 -0.42 -5.93 -8.11
C TRP A 12 0.63 -6.71 -7.31
N THR A 13 1.89 -6.30 -7.42
CA THR A 13 2.98 -6.89 -6.64
C THR A 13 3.31 -6.00 -5.45
N VAL A 14 3.09 -6.52 -4.25
CA VAL A 14 3.46 -5.84 -3.01
C VAL A 14 4.89 -6.23 -2.63
N GLN A 15 5.75 -5.21 -2.58
CA GLN A 15 7.13 -5.30 -2.11
C GLN A 15 7.38 -4.27 -1.01
N VAL A 16 8.04 -4.69 0.06
CA VAL A 16 8.44 -3.81 1.17
C VAL A 16 9.95 -3.76 1.19
N ASN A 17 10.50 -2.61 0.80
CA ASN A 17 11.91 -2.27 0.87
C ASN A 17 12.04 -0.85 1.48
N VAL A 18 13.28 -0.35 1.64
CA VAL A 18 13.54 0.96 2.25
C VAL A 18 12.84 2.10 1.50
N ASP A 19 12.76 2.03 0.18
CA ASP A 19 12.09 3.04 -0.63
C ASP A 19 10.57 3.00 -0.44
N ALA A 20 9.96 1.81 -0.45
CA ALA A 20 8.55 1.62 -0.18
C ALA A 20 8.15 2.13 1.23
N ILE A 21 8.98 1.85 2.25
CA ILE A 21 8.76 2.35 3.61
C ILE A 21 8.79 3.88 3.65
N ARG A 22 9.78 4.50 2.98
CA ARG A 22 9.87 5.97 2.89
C ARG A 22 8.63 6.56 2.21
N ARG A 23 8.22 5.97 1.09
CA ARG A 23 7.07 6.43 0.31
C ARG A 23 5.76 6.38 1.09
N VAL A 24 5.50 5.28 1.79
CA VAL A 24 4.30 5.13 2.64
C VAL A 24 4.30 6.16 3.78
N ARG A 25 5.46 6.40 4.41
CA ARG A 25 5.58 7.44 5.44
C ARG A 25 5.33 8.84 4.88
N ASP A 26 5.85 9.14 3.70
CA ASP A 26 5.73 10.48 3.11
C ASP A 26 4.32 10.77 2.58
N LEU A 27 3.68 9.78 1.95
CA LEU A 27 2.36 9.92 1.32
C LEU A 27 1.19 9.61 2.27
N ALA A 28 1.21 8.47 2.96
CA ALA A 28 0.10 8.01 3.81
C ALA A 28 0.27 8.38 5.29
N LYS A 29 1.41 8.96 5.68
CA LYS A 29 1.74 9.30 7.10
C LYS A 29 1.67 8.08 8.02
N VAL A 30 2.05 6.92 7.50
CA VAL A 30 2.12 5.64 8.24
C VAL A 30 3.55 5.15 8.29
N ASP A 31 4.01 4.75 9.48
CA ASP A 31 5.28 4.03 9.63
C ASP A 31 5.04 2.51 9.59
N LEU A 32 5.40 1.87 8.48
CA LEU A 32 5.24 0.42 8.32
C LEU A 32 6.01 -0.40 9.34
N LEU A 33 7.02 0.16 10.02
CA LEU A 33 7.78 -0.59 11.04
C LEU A 33 6.97 -0.77 12.34
N GLU A 34 5.89 -0.02 12.55
CA GLU A 34 4.98 -0.18 13.68
C GLU A 34 4.23 -1.54 13.65
N VAL A 35 4.27 -2.29 12.54
CA VAL A 35 3.71 -3.66 12.50
C VAL A 35 4.39 -4.61 13.48
N VAL A 36 5.65 -4.34 13.86
CA VAL A 36 6.39 -5.18 14.81
C VAL A 36 5.77 -5.10 16.22
N GLU A 37 5.14 -3.98 16.55
CA GLU A 37 4.39 -3.79 17.81
C GLU A 37 2.93 -4.27 17.73
N GLY A 38 2.47 -4.72 16.56
CA GLY A 38 1.10 -5.21 16.33
C GLY A 38 0.02 -4.14 16.14
N LYS A 39 0.19 -2.94 16.70
CA LYS A 39 -0.80 -1.84 16.65
C LYS A 39 -1.21 -1.44 15.22
N LEU A 40 -0.24 -1.41 14.31
CA LEU A 40 -0.53 -1.04 12.92
C LEU A 40 -1.42 -2.08 12.21
N ILE A 41 -1.26 -3.37 12.53
CA ILE A 41 -2.10 -4.41 11.94
C ILE A 41 -3.55 -4.25 12.38
N GLU A 42 -3.80 -4.02 13.66
CA GLU A 42 -5.16 -3.77 14.18
C GLU A 42 -5.81 -2.56 13.53
N ARG A 43 -5.06 -1.47 13.36
CA ARG A 43 -5.53 -0.25 12.69
C ARG A 43 -5.88 -0.50 11.22
N LEU A 44 -5.03 -1.21 10.48
CA LEU A 44 -5.28 -1.54 9.06
C LEU A 44 -6.48 -2.50 8.88
N VAL A 45 -6.72 -3.39 9.84
CA VAL A 45 -7.90 -4.27 9.84
C VAL A 45 -9.19 -3.49 10.13
N GLY A 46 -9.13 -2.53 11.06
CA GLY A 46 -10.28 -1.70 11.43
C GLY A 46 -10.60 -0.55 10.47
N ASP A 47 -9.63 -0.15 9.65
CA ASP A 47 -9.75 0.95 8.69
C ASP A 47 -9.38 0.47 7.27
N PRO A 48 -10.37 -0.02 6.50
CA PRO A 48 -10.12 -0.50 5.14
C PRO A 48 -9.71 0.62 4.18
N VAL A 49 -10.06 1.88 4.46
CA VAL A 49 -9.63 3.02 3.63
C VAL A 49 -8.14 3.24 3.79
N LEU A 50 -7.66 3.28 5.03
CA LEU A 50 -6.22 3.36 5.31
C LEU A 50 -5.44 2.19 4.71
N LEU A 51 -6.00 0.97 4.77
CA LEU A 51 -5.38 -0.18 4.14
C LEU A 51 -5.22 0.02 2.63
N CYS A 52 -6.26 0.52 1.94
CA CYS A 52 -6.18 0.86 0.52
C CYS A 52 -5.14 1.95 0.24
N ASP A 53 -5.08 3.02 1.05
CA ASP A 53 -4.10 4.11 0.89
C ASP A 53 -2.66 3.59 1.01
N VAL A 54 -2.40 2.70 1.98
CA VAL A 54 -1.10 2.06 2.16
C VAL A 54 -0.77 1.15 0.97
N LEU A 55 -1.72 0.34 0.50
CA LEU A 55 -1.52 -0.52 -0.67
C LEU A 55 -1.26 0.28 -1.95
N TYR A 56 -1.97 1.39 -2.15
CA TYR A 56 -1.73 2.32 -3.26
C TYR A 56 -0.32 2.89 -3.18
N CYS A 57 0.11 3.37 -2.01
CA CYS A 57 1.47 3.87 -1.83
C CYS A 57 2.53 2.80 -2.15
N LEU A 58 2.33 1.55 -1.69
CA LEU A 58 3.22 0.43 -2.00
C LEU A 58 3.23 0.10 -3.50
N CYS A 59 2.10 0.25 -4.18
CA CYS A 59 1.95 -0.03 -5.61
C CYS A 59 2.11 1.20 -6.51
N LYS A 60 2.45 2.37 -5.95
CA LYS A 60 2.38 3.65 -6.66
C LYS A 60 3.16 3.65 -7.98
N GLU A 61 4.36 3.08 -8.01
CA GLU A 61 5.14 2.99 -9.26
C GLU A 61 4.45 2.13 -10.32
N GLN A 62 3.75 1.06 -9.91
CA GLN A 62 2.97 0.22 -10.83
C GLN A 62 1.72 0.95 -11.33
N ALA A 63 1.10 1.78 -10.48
CA ALA A 63 -0.05 2.60 -10.84
C ALA A 63 0.35 3.72 -11.80
N ASP A 64 1.43 4.45 -11.47
CA ASP A 64 2.01 5.51 -12.29
C ASP A 64 2.43 4.97 -13.68
N ALA A 65 3.05 3.78 -13.74
CA ALA A 65 3.42 3.12 -15.00
C ALA A 65 2.21 2.72 -15.87
N GLN A 66 1.04 2.55 -15.25
CA GLN A 66 -0.23 2.27 -15.93
C GLN A 66 -1.08 3.53 -16.17
N GLY A 67 -0.60 4.70 -15.73
CA GLY A 67 -1.34 5.96 -15.82
C GLY A 67 -2.60 6.01 -14.93
N LEU A 68 -2.58 5.28 -13.82
CA LEU A 68 -3.72 5.17 -12.89
C LEU A 68 -3.58 6.17 -11.73
N ALA A 69 -4.67 6.91 -11.44
CA ALA A 69 -4.75 7.74 -10.25
C ALA A 69 -5.10 6.89 -9.00
N ASP A 70 -5.12 7.52 -7.84
CA ASP A 70 -5.51 6.89 -6.56
C ASP A 70 -6.95 6.34 -6.62
N VAL A 71 -7.88 7.09 -7.21
CA VAL A 71 -9.28 6.69 -7.40
C VAL A 71 -9.45 5.51 -8.37
N ASP A 72 -8.45 5.25 -9.21
CA ASP A 72 -8.47 4.14 -10.18
C ASP A 72 -7.82 2.86 -9.63
N PHE A 73 -7.13 2.94 -8.50
CA PHE A 73 -6.47 1.80 -7.85
C PHE A 73 -7.49 0.92 -7.11
#